data_AF-A0A0G1ZQQ9-F1
#
_entry.id   AF-A0A0G1ZQQ9-F1
#
_cell.length_a   1.000
_cell.length_b   1.000
_cell.length_c   1.000
_cell.angle_alpha   90.00
_cell.angle_beta   90.00
_cell.angle_gamma   90.00
#
_symmetry.space_group_name_H-M   'P 1'
#
loop_
_entity.id
_entity.type
_entity.pdbx_description
1 polymer ?
#
loop_
_entity_poly.entity_id
_entity_poly.type
_entity_poly.pdbx_seq_one_letter_code
_entity_poly.pdbx_strand_id
1 'polypeptide(L)'
;MHLAELSGKTIIIFGYGKEGAATYEGLRRKLPDARIIVTDEKRLEGVPAFHQIEDALMVVNGETVVIKAPGIPWHRAVVEEMLERGAHV
;
A
#
# COMPACT_ATOMS: atom_id res chain seq x y z
N MET A 1 10.33 7.56 8.64
CA MET A 1 8.95 8.05 8.61
C MET A 1 8.34 7.99 9.99
N HIS A 2 7.82 9.11 10.46
CA HIS A 2 6.91 9.18 11.59
C HIS A 2 5.48 8.96 11.12
N LEU A 3 4.65 8.33 11.95
CA LEU A 3 3.27 8.03 11.59
C LEU A 3 2.42 9.28 11.30
N ALA A 4 2.80 10.43 11.88
CA ALA A 4 2.16 11.72 11.62
C ALA A 4 2.33 12.19 10.17
N GLU A 5 3.41 11.80 9.49
CA GLU A 5 3.70 12.15 8.09
C GLU A 5 2.79 11.41 7.09
N LEU A 6 2.05 10.39 7.55
CA LEU A 6 1.07 9.65 6.77
C LEU A 6 -0.30 10.33 6.71
N SER A 7 -0.54 11.34 7.55
CA SER A 7 -1.85 12.01 7.59
C SER A 7 -2.11 12.75 6.29
N GLY A 8 -3.29 12.54 5.68
CA GLY A 8 -3.65 13.10 4.38
C GLY A 8 -3.04 12.42 3.16
N LYS A 9 -2.13 11.45 3.35
CA LYS A 9 -1.53 10.66 2.26
C LYS A 9 -2.36 9.43 1.91
N THR A 10 -2.20 8.94 0.69
CA THR A 10 -2.73 7.62 0.29
C THR A 10 -1.71 6.56 0.67
N ILE A 11 -2.13 5.57 1.45
CA ILE A 11 -1.26 4.47 1.88
C ILE A 11 -1.63 3.22 1.09
N ILE A 12 -0.69 2.65 0.34
CA ILE A 12 -0.87 1.39 -0.36
C ILE A 12 -0.05 0.32 0.36
N ILE A 13 -0.69 -0.75 0.82
CA ILE A 13 -0.01 -1.93 1.33
C ILE A 13 0.10 -2.92 0.17
N PHE A 14 1.32 -3.20 -0.28
CA PHE A 14 1.55 -4.13 -1.38
C PHE A 14 2.01 -5.48 -0.83
N GLY A 15 1.12 -6.48 -0.88
CA GLY A 15 1.30 -7.81 -0.32
C GLY A 15 0.51 -7.99 0.99
N TYR A 16 -0.47 -8.89 1.02
CA TYR A 16 -1.35 -9.11 2.18
C TYR A 16 -1.16 -10.48 2.85
N GLY A 17 0.11 -10.79 3.16
CA GLY A 17 0.46 -11.90 4.06
C GLY A 17 0.26 -11.53 5.54
N LYS A 18 0.96 -12.23 6.44
CA LYS A 18 0.88 -11.97 7.89
C LYS A 18 1.31 -10.54 8.24
N GLU A 19 2.38 -10.05 7.62
CA GLU A 19 2.94 -8.72 7.84
C GLU A 19 2.06 -7.63 7.25
N GLY A 20 1.50 -7.84 6.06
CA GLY A 20 0.57 -6.92 5.42
C GLY A 20 -0.71 -6.74 6.24
N ALA A 21 -1.28 -7.86 6.72
CA ALA A 21 -2.45 -7.83 7.59
C ALA A 21 -2.16 -7.12 8.93
N ALA A 22 -1.04 -7.42 9.57
CA ALA A 22 -0.62 -6.73 10.80
C ALA A 22 -0.40 -5.22 10.59
N THR A 23 0.16 -4.85 9.43
CA THR A 23 0.37 -3.45 9.04
C THR A 23 -0.96 -2.73 8.85
N TYR A 24 -1.90 -3.34 8.11
CA TYR A 24 -3.23 -2.79 7.91
C TYR A 24 -3.95 -2.54 9.24
N GLU A 25 -3.96 -3.55 10.12
CA GLU A 25 -4.57 -3.43 11.45
C GLU A 25 -3.92 -2.34 12.30
N GLY A 26 -2.59 -2.27 12.29
CA GLY A 26 -1.85 -1.25 13.03
C GLY A 26 -2.13 0.16 12.53
N LEU A 27 -2.17 0.35 11.22
CA LEU A 27 -2.50 1.63 10.60
C LEU A 27 -3.94 2.01 10.86
N ARG A 28 -4.89 1.09 10.68
CA ARG A 28 -6.32 1.38 10.88
C ARG A 28 -6.64 1.80 12.32
N ARG A 29 -5.95 1.22 13.32
CA ARG A 29 -6.11 1.61 14.72
C ARG A 29 -5.52 2.98 15.05
N LYS A 30 -4.40 3.34 14.43
CA LYS A 30 -3.67 4.58 14.73
C LYS A 30 -4.10 5.76 13.86
N LEU A 31 -4.57 5.47 12.64
CA LEU A 31 -4.98 6.41 11.61
C LEU A 31 -6.31 5.94 11.01
N PRO A 32 -7.42 5.99 11.78
CA PRO A 32 -8.72 5.46 11.34
C PRO A 32 -9.27 6.13 10.08
N ASP A 33 -8.89 7.40 9.86
CA ASP A 33 -9.35 8.20 8.72
C ASP A 33 -8.40 8.17 7.53
N ALA A 34 -7.24 7.50 7.63
CA ALA A 34 -6.31 7.40 6.52
C ALA A 34 -6.92 6.56 5.38
N ARG A 35 -6.65 7.00 4.15
CA ARG A 35 -6.99 6.25 2.93
C ARG A 35 -5.99 5.13 2.75
N ILE A 36 -6.35 3.93 3.19
CA ILE A 36 -5.54 2.72 3.07
C ILE A 36 -6.10 1.85 1.94
N ILE A 37 -5.22 1.43 1.03
CA ILE A 37 -5.50 0.50 -0.06
C ILE A 37 -4.62 -0.71 0.15
N VAL A 38 -5.17 -1.91 -0.05
CA VAL A 38 -4.41 -3.16 -0.09
C VAL A 38 -4.37 -3.64 -1.52
N THR A 39 -3.20 -4.07 -1.99
CA THR A 39 -3.06 -4.69 -3.31
C THR A 39 -2.09 -5.88 -3.23
N ASP A 40 -2.23 -6.83 -4.15
CA ASP A 40 -1.40 -8.04 -4.22
C ASP A 40 -1.41 -8.56 -5.67
N GLU A 41 -0.37 -9.30 -6.07
CA GLU A 41 -0.32 -9.96 -7.39
C GLU A 41 -1.41 -11.03 -7.50
N LYS A 42 -1.83 -11.59 -6.37
CA LYS A 42 -2.95 -12.52 -6.30
C LYS A 42 -4.23 -11.77 -6.03
N ARG A 43 -5.31 -12.20 -6.66
CA ARG A 43 -6.65 -11.81 -6.22
C ARG A 43 -6.91 -12.43 -4.85
N LEU A 44 -7.21 -11.60 -3.87
CA LEU A 44 -7.54 -12.02 -2.51
C LEU A 44 -9.01 -11.73 -2.23
N GLU A 45 -9.69 -12.69 -1.58
CA GLU A 45 -11.07 -12.55 -1.15
C GLU A 45 -11.14 -12.24 0.35
N GLY A 46 -12.11 -11.43 0.77
CA GLY A 46 -12.29 -11.07 2.18
C GLY A 46 -11.24 -10.12 2.75
N VAL A 47 -10.36 -9.57 1.91
CA VAL A 47 -9.36 -8.57 2.32
C VAL A 47 -9.99 -7.18 2.30
N PRO A 48 -9.93 -6.42 3.40
CA PRO A 48 -10.50 -5.08 3.45
C PRO A 48 -9.73 -4.11 2.56
N ALA A 49 -10.46 -3.21 1.90
CA ALA A 49 -9.90 -2.19 1.00
C ALA A 49 -8.97 -2.77 -0.08
N PHE A 50 -9.25 -3.99 -0.54
CA PHE A 50 -8.48 -4.63 -1.60
C PHE A 50 -8.81 -4.04 -2.97
N HIS A 51 -7.77 -3.72 -3.72
CA HIS A 51 -7.82 -3.28 -5.11
C HIS A 51 -6.83 -4.11 -5.93
N GLN A 52 -7.22 -4.43 -7.16
CA GLN A 52 -6.27 -5.01 -8.12
C GLN A 52 -5.13 -4.02 -8.38
N ILE A 53 -3.99 -4.52 -8.84
CA ILE A 53 -2.79 -3.72 -9.05
C ILE A 53 -3.10 -2.54 -9.99
N GLU A 54 -3.86 -2.77 -11.05
CA GLU A 54 -4.22 -1.77 -12.04
C GLU A 54 -5.01 -0.62 -11.40
N ASP A 55 -6.00 -0.94 -10.57
CA ASP A 55 -6.82 0.05 -9.84
C ASP A 55 -5.98 0.81 -8.80
N ALA A 56 -5.04 0.12 -8.14
CA ALA A 56 -4.15 0.74 -7.17
C ALA A 56 -3.19 1.73 -7.85
N LEU A 57 -2.64 1.38 -9.02
CA LEU A 57 -1.75 2.24 -9.81
C LEU A 57 -2.43 3.52 -10.29
N MET A 58 -3.75 3.51 -10.53
CA MET A 58 -4.51 4.69 -10.96
C MET A 58 -4.50 5.84 -9.94
N VAL A 59 -4.29 5.53 -8.66
CA VAL A 59 -4.28 6.56 -7.60
C VAL A 59 -2.88 6.95 -7.15
N VAL A 60 -1.84 6.29 -7.67
CA VAL A 60 -0.45 6.56 -7.30
C VAL A 60 0.00 7.93 -7.82
N ASN A 61 0.55 8.73 -6.92
CA ASN A 61 1.15 10.04 -7.19
C ASN A 61 2.18 10.39 -6.10
N GLY A 62 2.71 11.63 -6.14
CA GLY A 62 3.67 12.17 -5.16
C GLY A 62 3.21 12.18 -3.69
N GLU A 63 1.91 12.02 -3.43
CA GLU A 63 1.34 11.95 -2.08
C GLU A 63 1.00 10.51 -1.66
N THR A 64 1.52 9.52 -2.39
CA THR A 64 1.31 8.10 -2.12
C THR A 64 2.50 7.51 -1.37
N VAL A 65 2.20 6.74 -0.32
CA VAL A 65 3.18 5.94 0.41
C VAL A 65 2.85 4.47 0.21
N VAL A 66 3.79 3.70 -0.32
CA VAL A 66 3.66 2.27 -0.53
C VAL A 66 4.43 1.54 0.56
N ILE A 67 3.74 0.71 1.33
CA ILE A 67 4.35 -0.21 2.28
C ILE A 67 4.35 -1.59 1.64
N LYS A 68 5.48 -1.99 1.08
CA LYS A 68 5.63 -3.33 0.50
C LYS A 68 5.86 -4.37 1.59
N ALA A 69 5.26 -5.55 1.44
CA ALA A 69 5.58 -6.70 2.25
C ALA A 69 7.04 -7.15 1.98
N PRO A 70 7.73 -7.77 2.97
CA PRO A 70 9.12 -8.22 2.80
C PRO A 70 9.31 -9.17 1.61
N GLY A 71 8.31 -10.01 1.33
CA GLY A 71 8.32 -10.96 0.22
C GLY A 71 8.19 -10.36 -1.18
N ILE A 72 7.92 -9.05 -1.30
CA ILE A 72 7.85 -8.34 -2.57
C ILE A 72 9.24 -7.77 -2.92
N PRO A 73 9.89 -8.25 -4.00
CA PRO A 73 11.18 -7.73 -4.44
C PRO A 73 11.08 -6.29 -4.96
N TRP A 74 12.17 -5.54 -4.81
CA TRP A 74 12.27 -4.15 -5.29
C TRP A 74 12.24 -4.04 -6.83
N HIS A 75 12.82 -5.00 -7.54
CA HIS A 75 12.89 -5.05 -9.01
C HIS A 75 11.60 -5.57 -9.65
N ARG A 76 10.49 -5.61 -8.91
CA ARG A 76 9.20 -5.95 -9.49
C ARG A 76 8.71 -4.75 -10.28
N ALA A 77 8.32 -4.97 -11.54
CA ALA A 77 7.87 -3.91 -12.45
C ALA A 77 6.81 -2.99 -11.82
N VAL A 78 5.88 -3.54 -11.03
CA VAL A 78 4.85 -2.74 -10.34
C VAL A 78 5.44 -1.79 -9.28
N VAL A 79 6.51 -2.18 -8.58
CA VAL A 79 7.19 -1.33 -7.59
C VAL A 79 7.95 -0.22 -8.30
N GLU A 80 8.61 -0.54 -9.40
CA GLU A 80 9.28 0.43 -10.27
C GLU A 80 8.27 1.45 -10.83
N GLU A 81 7.13 0.97 -11.32
CA GLU A 81 6.06 1.84 -11.83
C GLU A 81 5.48 2.76 -10.74
N MET A 82 5.29 2.27 -9.51
CA MET A 82 4.86 3.10 -8.39
C MET A 82 5.86 4.22 -8.10
N LEU A 83 7.16 3.92 -8.13
CA LEU A 83 8.23 4.91 -7.95
C LEU A 83 8.26 5.93 -9.10
N GLU A 84 8.11 5.48 -10.35
CA GLU A 84 8.06 6.36 -11.53
C GLU A 84 6.87 7.34 -11.47
N ARG A 85 5.75 6.90 -10.90
CA ARG A 85 4.56 7.75 -10.64
C ARG A 85 4.73 8.68 -9.42
N GLY A 86 5.88 8.61 -8.74
CA GLY A 86 6.26 9.51 -7.66
C GLY A 86 5.94 9.01 -6.25
N ALA A 87 5.56 7.74 -6.09
CA ALA A 87 5.31 7.20 -4.75
C ALA A 87 6.59 7.18 -3.89
N HIS A 88 6.39 7.26 -2.58
CA HIS A 88 7.40 6.91 -1.60
C HIS A 88 7.21 5.45 -1.19
N VAL A 89 8.25 4.62 -1.30
CA VAL A 89 8.20 3.18 -0.96
C VAL A 89 9.13 2.87 0.22
#